data_AF-A0A2M9EK35-F1
#
_entry.id   AF-A0A2M9EK35-F1
#
_cell.length_a   1.000
_cell.length_b   1.000
_cell.length_c   1.000
_cell.angle_alpha   90.00
_cell.angle_beta   90.00
_cell.angle_gamma   90.00
#
_symmetry.space_group_name_H-M   'P 1'
#
loop_
_entity.id
_entity.type
_entity.pdbx_description
1 polymer ?
#
loop_
_entity_poly.entity_id
_entity_poly.type
_entity_poly.pdbx_seq_one_letter_code
_entity_poly.pdbx_strand_id
1 'polypeptide(L)'
;MRQIFTSQRLETVEGVAELLEKEGIATRIRNGRSYKGSYSRGFSYRDAPSANQPAVWVVHPDDYARARQLLREAGLIEPGPQHSGSFASSSYTQAPAQSAPPKANTPARLRAVLLIGIAAILLMSAFWQQQQKPGIPNTSARRLPLPTVPTQTAEPPAIYTVETPPMLARTLAAQIAAAHGIKSACLLRDGEVMPDEAGKTPACNDANRIHIHDYRTDGSGRGEVAATWQEGGKEQHGRYRVQREGHDWQVLE
;
A
#
# COMPACT_ATOMS: atom_id res chain seq x y z
N MET A 1 -20.79 -29.71 -12.18
CA MET A 1 -19.66 -28.77 -12.28
C MET A 1 -18.66 -29.05 -11.17
N ARG A 2 -17.36 -29.03 -11.45
CA ARG A 2 -16.29 -29.22 -10.46
C ARG A 2 -15.25 -28.10 -10.56
N GLN A 3 -14.81 -27.58 -9.42
CA GLN A 3 -13.74 -26.59 -9.38
C GLN A 3 -12.41 -27.24 -9.77
N ILE A 4 -11.68 -26.59 -10.68
CA ILE A 4 -10.39 -27.08 -11.17
C ILE A 4 -9.23 -26.17 -10.77
N PHE A 5 -9.46 -24.86 -10.75
CA PHE A 5 -8.41 -23.87 -10.46
C PHE A 5 -9.01 -22.67 -9.70
N THR A 6 -8.24 -22.11 -8.77
CA THR A 6 -8.59 -20.88 -8.04
C THR A 6 -7.35 -20.02 -7.90
N SER A 7 -7.51 -18.72 -8.06
CA SER A 7 -6.44 -17.76 -7.85
C SER A 7 -7.02 -16.48 -7.29
N GLN A 8 -6.23 -15.78 -6.50
CA GLN A 8 -6.59 -14.45 -6.04
C GLN A 8 -6.65 -13.45 -7.21
N ARG A 9 -5.85 -13.64 -8.26
CA ARG A 9 -5.83 -12.79 -9.46
C ARG A 9 -6.85 -13.26 -10.48
N LEU A 10 -7.78 -12.37 -10.83
CA LEU A 10 -8.83 -12.67 -11.80
C LEU A 10 -8.26 -12.93 -13.20
N GLU A 11 -7.21 -12.20 -13.61
CA GLU A 11 -6.60 -12.33 -14.93
C GLU A 11 -6.04 -13.73 -15.15
N THR A 12 -5.48 -14.34 -14.09
CA THR A 12 -4.99 -15.72 -14.14
C THR A 12 -6.16 -16.69 -14.34
N VAL A 13 -7.28 -16.49 -13.66
CA VAL A 13 -8.48 -17.34 -13.79
C VAL A 13 -9.10 -17.20 -15.17
N GLU A 14 -9.15 -15.98 -15.72
CA GLU A 14 -9.61 -15.71 -17.08
C GLU A 14 -8.71 -16.39 -18.12
N GLY A 15 -7.38 -16.28 -17.99
CA GLY A 15 -6.43 -16.94 -18.90
C GLY A 15 -6.52 -18.48 -18.84
N VAL A 16 -6.76 -19.05 -17.66
CA VAL A 16 -6.97 -20.50 -17.51
C VAL A 16 -8.29 -20.94 -18.14
N ALA A 17 -9.36 -20.17 -17.97
CA ALA A 17 -10.63 -20.46 -18.61
C ALA A 17 -10.49 -20.42 -20.14
N GLU A 18 -9.81 -19.40 -20.68
CA GLU A 18 -9.55 -19.27 -22.12
C GLU A 18 -8.72 -20.44 -22.67
N LEU A 19 -7.70 -20.89 -21.93
CA LEU A 19 -6.89 -22.06 -22.29
C LEU A 19 -7.75 -23.33 -22.38
N LEU A 20 -8.63 -23.56 -21.41
CA LEU A 20 -9.51 -24.73 -21.42
C LEU A 20 -10.59 -24.64 -22.50
N GLU A 21 -11.12 -23.46 -22.77
CA GLU A 21 -12.10 -23.24 -23.85
C GLU A 21 -11.49 -23.45 -25.24
N LYS A 22 -10.23 -23.05 -25.46
CA LYS A 22 -9.48 -23.33 -26.70
C LYS A 22 -9.36 -24.83 -26.99
N GLU A 23 -9.26 -25.63 -25.95
CA GLU A 23 -9.19 -27.11 -26.02
C GLU A 23 -10.58 -27.78 -26.09
N GLY A 24 -11.65 -26.98 -26.21
CA GLY A 24 -13.03 -27.45 -26.35
C GLY A 24 -13.69 -27.86 -25.03
N ILE A 25 -13.13 -27.47 -23.88
CA ILE A 25 -13.68 -27.80 -22.57
C ILE A 25 -14.58 -26.66 -22.10
N ALA A 26 -15.85 -26.96 -21.83
CA ALA A 26 -16.81 -25.97 -21.34
C ALA A 26 -16.48 -25.57 -19.89
N THR A 27 -16.16 -24.30 -19.66
CA THR A 27 -15.85 -23.76 -18.33
C THR A 27 -16.82 -22.66 -17.88
N ARG A 28 -16.81 -22.37 -16.58
CA ARG A 28 -17.54 -21.26 -15.98
C ARG A 28 -16.70 -20.62 -14.89
N ILE A 29 -16.54 -19.31 -14.95
CA ILE A 29 -15.88 -18.53 -13.91
C ILE A 29 -16.88 -18.18 -12.80
N ARG A 30 -16.53 -18.49 -11.55
CA ARG A 30 -17.22 -18.02 -10.34
C ARG A 30 -16.42 -16.88 -9.72
N ASN A 31 -17.14 -15.93 -9.10
CA ASN A 31 -16.55 -14.72 -8.49
C ASN A 31 -15.68 -13.92 -9.48
N GLY A 32 -16.09 -13.90 -10.75
CA GLY A 32 -15.42 -13.15 -11.82
C GLY A 32 -15.74 -11.65 -11.81
N ARG A 33 -15.36 -10.97 -12.88
CA ARG A 33 -15.65 -9.54 -13.11
C ARG A 33 -17.15 -9.27 -12.96
N SER A 34 -17.52 -8.49 -11.94
CA SER A 34 -18.91 -8.04 -11.77
C SER A 34 -19.13 -6.80 -12.62
N TYR A 35 -20.17 -6.80 -13.46
CA TYR A 35 -20.58 -5.66 -14.29
C TYR A 35 -20.80 -4.35 -13.49
N LYS A 36 -21.06 -4.44 -12.18
CA LYS A 36 -21.27 -3.29 -11.29
C LYS A 36 -20.19 -3.12 -10.21
N GLY A 37 -19.14 -3.94 -10.21
CA GLY A 37 -18.11 -3.93 -9.18
C GLY A 37 -16.75 -3.56 -9.73
N SER A 38 -16.17 -2.46 -9.22
CA SER A 38 -14.73 -2.23 -9.35
C SER A 38 -14.00 -3.38 -8.64
N TYR A 39 -13.41 -4.30 -9.38
CA TYR A 39 -12.46 -5.25 -8.81
C TYR A 39 -11.27 -4.43 -8.30
N SER A 40 -11.03 -4.48 -6.99
CA SER A 40 -9.99 -3.68 -6.36
C SER A 40 -8.63 -4.05 -6.98
N ARG A 41 -8.02 -3.10 -7.69
CA ARG A 41 -6.65 -3.23 -8.25
C ARG A 41 -5.57 -3.35 -7.17
N GLY A 42 -5.92 -3.24 -5.88
CA GLY A 42 -5.01 -3.48 -4.77
C GLY A 42 -4.91 -4.97 -4.46
N PHE A 43 -4.09 -5.69 -5.23
CA PHE A 43 -3.76 -7.08 -4.96
C PHE A 43 -2.51 -7.16 -4.08
N SER A 44 -2.64 -7.75 -2.88
CA SER A 44 -1.54 -7.97 -1.94
C SER A 44 -1.44 -9.46 -1.60
N TYR A 45 -0.26 -10.05 -1.78
CA TYR A 45 0.01 -11.43 -1.36
C TYR A 45 0.02 -11.62 0.17
N ARG A 46 0.00 -10.53 0.94
CA ARG A 46 -0.01 -10.58 2.41
C ARG A 46 -1.43 -10.77 2.98
N ASP A 47 -2.46 -10.61 2.15
CA ASP A 47 -3.84 -10.74 2.58
C ASP A 47 -4.26 -12.21 2.61
N ALA A 48 -5.03 -12.58 3.64
CA ALA A 48 -5.55 -13.93 3.77
C ALA A 48 -6.47 -14.27 2.59
N PRO A 49 -6.46 -15.53 2.09
CA PRO A 49 -7.33 -15.97 1.02
C PRO A 49 -8.80 -15.69 1.37
N SER A 50 -9.44 -14.76 0.65
CA SER A 50 -10.84 -14.42 0.89
C SER A 50 -11.78 -15.54 0.42
N ALA A 51 -12.95 -15.66 1.05
CA ALA A 51 -13.99 -16.61 0.63
C ALA A 51 -14.57 -16.32 -0.76
N ASN A 52 -14.27 -15.16 -1.34
CA ASN A 52 -14.81 -14.70 -2.63
C ASN A 52 -13.75 -14.72 -3.74
N GLN A 53 -12.85 -15.69 -3.71
CA GLN A 53 -11.81 -15.83 -4.73
C GLN A 53 -12.39 -16.23 -6.09
N PRO A 54 -11.90 -15.63 -7.18
CA PRO A 54 -12.16 -16.10 -8.54
C PRO A 54 -11.75 -17.57 -8.70
N ALA A 55 -12.62 -18.36 -9.32
CA ALA A 55 -12.37 -19.78 -9.55
C ALA A 55 -12.95 -20.25 -10.88
N VAL A 56 -12.23 -21.15 -11.56
CA VAL A 56 -12.70 -21.83 -12.78
C VAL A 56 -13.36 -23.16 -12.40
N TRP A 57 -14.55 -23.37 -12.93
CA TRP A 57 -15.33 -24.59 -12.79
C TRP A 57 -15.53 -25.22 -14.14
N VAL A 58 -15.31 -26.53 -14.25
CA VAL A 58 -15.65 -27.30 -15.45
C VAL A 58 -17.14 -27.60 -15.42
N VAL A 59 -17.85 -27.32 -16.51
CA VAL A 59 -19.30 -27.50 -16.59
C VAL A 59 -19.66 -29.00 -16.55
N HIS A 60 -19.01 -29.78 -17.42
CA HIS A 60 -19.22 -31.22 -17.56
C HIS A 60 -18.25 -32.01 -16.68
N PRO A 61 -18.73 -32.95 -15.85
CA PRO A 61 -17.88 -33.72 -14.96
C PRO A 61 -16.90 -34.64 -15.71
N ASP A 62 -17.26 -35.11 -16.90
CA ASP A 62 -16.45 -36.04 -17.70
C ASP A 62 -15.17 -35.38 -18.24
N ASP A 63 -15.22 -34.08 -18.54
CA ASP A 63 -14.07 -33.30 -19.02
C ASP A 63 -13.06 -32.97 -17.91
N TYR A 64 -13.38 -33.27 -16.65
CA TYR A 64 -12.55 -32.88 -15.51
C TYR A 64 -11.15 -33.51 -15.54
N ALA A 65 -11.05 -34.79 -15.90
CA ALA A 65 -9.78 -35.50 -15.99
C ALA A 65 -8.88 -34.90 -17.08
N ARG A 66 -9.48 -34.61 -18.25
CA ARG A 66 -8.81 -33.98 -19.39
C ARG A 66 -8.37 -32.56 -19.08
N ALA A 67 -9.24 -31.74 -18.48
CA ALA A 67 -8.88 -30.38 -18.04
C ALA A 67 -7.68 -30.40 -17.09
N ARG A 68 -7.66 -31.33 -16.12
CA ARG A 68 -6.55 -31.45 -15.18
C ARG A 68 -5.24 -31.86 -15.87
N GLN A 69 -5.32 -32.67 -16.92
CA GLN A 69 -4.17 -33.04 -17.71
C GLN A 69 -3.58 -31.83 -18.45
N LEU A 70 -4.41 -31.06 -19.14
CA LEU A 70 -4.00 -29.84 -19.84
C LEU A 70 -3.34 -28.82 -18.89
N LEU A 71 -3.87 -28.66 -17.68
CA LEU A 71 -3.28 -27.75 -16.69
C LEU A 71 -1.93 -28.25 -16.14
N ARG A 72 -1.69 -29.56 -16.12
CA ARG A 72 -0.36 -30.12 -15.79
C ARG A 72 0.63 -29.88 -16.93
N GLU A 73 0.21 -30.12 -18.16
CA GLU A 73 1.04 -29.89 -19.35
C GLU A 73 1.43 -28.41 -19.49
N ALA A 74 0.53 -27.50 -19.08
CA ALA A 74 0.79 -26.07 -19.01
C ALA A 74 1.63 -25.61 -17.79
N GLY A 75 2.02 -26.54 -16.90
CA GLY A 75 2.78 -26.21 -15.68
C GLY A 75 2.00 -25.42 -14.61
N LEU A 76 0.67 -25.39 -14.70
CA LEU A 76 -0.21 -24.65 -13.78
C LEU A 76 -0.58 -25.46 -12.52
N ILE A 77 -0.44 -26.79 -12.58
CA ILE A 77 -0.74 -27.71 -11.48
C ILE A 77 0.41 -28.72 -11.39
N GLU A 78 1.08 -28.77 -10.24
CA GLU A 78 2.06 -29.82 -9.94
C GLU A 78 1.33 -31.15 -9.68
N PRO A 79 1.87 -32.31 -10.09
CA PRO A 79 1.40 -33.63 -9.66
C PRO A 79 1.57 -33.84 -8.14
N GLY A 80 0.69 -33.21 -7.36
CA GLY A 80 0.50 -33.49 -5.95
C GLY A 80 -0.47 -34.65 -5.72
N PRO A 81 -0.38 -35.36 -4.57
CA PRO A 81 -1.20 -36.52 -4.28
C PRO A 81 -2.69 -36.19 -4.38
N GLN A 82 -3.42 -37.11 -5.01
CA GLN A 82 -4.86 -37.07 -5.30
C GLN A 82 -5.66 -36.68 -4.05
N HIS A 83 -6.05 -35.40 -3.93
CA HIS A 83 -6.98 -34.96 -2.89
C HIS A 83 -8.41 -35.34 -3.29
N SER A 84 -8.73 -36.63 -3.24
CA SER A 84 -10.09 -37.10 -3.05
C SER A 84 -10.37 -37.15 -1.55
N GLY A 85 -10.97 -36.09 -1.02
CA GLY A 85 -11.46 -36.03 0.35
C GLY A 85 -10.46 -35.42 1.32
N SER A 86 -10.81 -34.24 1.82
CA SER A 86 -10.48 -33.73 3.16
C SER A 86 -9.16 -34.23 3.78
N PHE A 87 -8.07 -33.50 3.54
CA PHE A 87 -6.96 -33.50 4.50
C PHE A 87 -6.83 -32.11 5.10
N ALA A 88 -6.75 -32.12 6.42
CA ALA A 88 -6.60 -30.98 7.29
C ALA A 88 -5.55 -30.02 6.73
N SER A 89 -5.96 -28.76 6.63
CA SER A 89 -5.09 -27.63 6.39
C SER A 89 -3.86 -27.74 7.27
N SER A 90 -2.70 -27.82 6.63
CA SER A 90 -1.40 -27.75 7.27
C SER A 90 -1.35 -26.51 8.16
N SER A 91 -1.36 -26.76 9.46
CA SER A 91 -0.69 -26.02 10.52
C SER A 91 -0.06 -24.67 10.11
N TYR A 92 -0.88 -23.62 10.09
CA TYR A 92 -0.44 -22.29 10.45
C TYR A 92 -1.11 -21.94 11.77
N THR A 93 -0.28 -21.60 12.76
CA THR A 93 -0.66 -21.19 14.12
C THR A 93 -1.89 -20.29 14.09
N GLN A 94 -3.01 -20.85 14.54
CA GLN A 94 -4.28 -20.18 14.70
C GLN A 94 -4.12 -19.24 15.90
N ALA A 95 -3.81 -17.97 15.66
CA ALA A 95 -4.10 -16.93 16.64
C ALA A 95 -5.61 -17.00 16.94
N PRO A 96 -6.05 -16.90 18.21
CA PRO A 96 -7.44 -17.11 18.56
C PRO A 96 -8.33 -16.17 17.74
N ALA A 97 -9.35 -16.77 17.12
CA ALA A 97 -10.35 -16.09 16.32
C ALA A 97 -10.94 -14.93 17.13
N GLN A 98 -10.56 -13.70 16.77
CA GLN A 98 -11.36 -12.55 17.14
C GLN A 98 -12.68 -12.68 16.38
N SER A 99 -13.73 -12.87 17.16
CA SER A 99 -15.13 -12.88 16.77
C SER A 99 -15.38 -11.78 15.74
N ALA A 100 -15.79 -12.18 14.53
CA ALA A 100 -16.31 -11.24 13.55
C ALA A 100 -17.43 -10.42 14.23
N PRO A 101 -17.34 -9.08 14.29
CA PRO A 101 -18.44 -8.30 14.83
C PRO A 101 -19.67 -8.51 13.92
N PRO A 102 -20.88 -8.63 14.49
CA PRO A 102 -22.07 -8.73 13.68
C PRO A 102 -22.14 -7.51 12.76
N LYS A 103 -22.43 -7.78 11.49
CA LYS A 103 -22.66 -6.82 10.42
C LYS A 103 -23.74 -5.82 10.86
N ALA A 104 -23.32 -4.77 11.55
CA ALA A 104 -24.18 -3.69 11.99
C ALA A 104 -24.54 -2.86 10.75
N ASN A 105 -25.83 -2.84 10.44
CA ASN A 105 -26.41 -2.02 9.38
C ASN A 105 -26.35 -0.53 9.76
N THR A 106 -25.16 0.07 9.82
CA THR A 106 -25.01 1.50 10.17
C THR A 106 -23.88 2.26 9.44
N PRO A 107 -23.58 2.06 8.14
CA PRO A 107 -22.72 3.03 7.44
C PRO A 107 -23.48 4.23 6.87
N ALA A 108 -24.81 4.19 6.73
CA ALA A 108 -25.55 5.27 6.05
C ALA A 108 -25.75 6.52 6.94
N ARG A 109 -26.10 6.34 8.22
CA ARG A 109 -26.36 7.47 9.13
C ARG A 109 -25.07 8.19 9.53
N LEU A 110 -23.97 7.46 9.74
CA LEU A 110 -22.67 8.07 10.04
C LEU A 110 -22.13 8.86 8.84
N ARG A 111 -22.29 8.33 7.62
CA ARG A 111 -21.96 9.07 6.38
C ARG A 111 -22.82 10.32 6.21
N ALA A 112 -24.11 10.26 6.54
CA ALA A 112 -24.99 11.43 6.47
C ALA A 112 -24.60 12.52 7.48
N VAL A 113 -24.32 12.15 8.74
CA VAL A 113 -23.85 13.10 9.77
C VAL A 113 -22.51 13.73 9.38
N LEU A 114 -21.58 12.94 8.84
CA LEU A 114 -20.30 13.43 8.34
C LEU A 114 -20.48 14.44 7.20
N LEU A 115 -21.33 14.12 6.21
CA LEU A 115 -21.58 15.02 5.08
C LEU A 115 -22.26 16.32 5.50
N ILE A 116 -23.21 16.27 6.43
CA ILE A 116 -23.85 17.47 6.99
C ILE A 116 -22.82 18.32 7.76
N GLY A 117 -21.93 17.69 8.53
CA GLY A 117 -20.85 18.39 9.23
C GLY A 117 -19.90 19.11 8.28
N ILE A 118 -19.45 18.44 7.21
CA ILE A 118 -18.58 19.05 6.18
C ILE A 118 -19.31 20.20 5.48
N ALA A 119 -20.58 20.01 5.10
CA ALA A 119 -21.38 21.07 4.46
C ALA A 119 -21.56 22.30 5.37
N ALA A 120 -21.79 22.09 6.66
CA ALA A 120 -21.88 23.19 7.63
C ALA A 120 -20.57 23.96 7.75
N ILE A 121 -19.42 23.26 7.81
CA ILE A 121 -18.09 23.90 7.85
C ILE A 121 -17.84 24.71 6.59
N LEU A 122 -18.16 24.16 5.40
CA LEU A 122 -17.99 24.87 4.13
C LEU A 122 -18.85 26.13 4.05
N LEU A 123 -20.13 26.05 4.42
CA LEU A 123 -21.03 27.21 4.43
C LEU A 123 -20.55 28.27 5.43
N MET A 124 -20.07 27.86 6.60
CA MET A 124 -19.53 28.78 7.60
C MET A 124 -18.23 29.44 7.11
N SER A 125 -17.35 28.70 6.45
CA SER A 125 -16.12 29.25 5.87
C SER A 125 -16.38 30.25 4.73
N ALA A 126 -17.36 29.97 3.87
CA ALA A 126 -17.75 30.87 2.78
C ALA A 126 -18.38 32.16 3.30
N PHE A 127 -19.20 32.06 4.36
CA PHE A 127 -19.77 33.23 5.03
C PHE A 127 -18.69 34.10 5.69
N TRP A 128 -17.68 33.48 6.31
CA TRP A 128 -16.51 34.19 6.86
C TRP A 128 -15.64 34.82 5.76
N GLN A 129 -15.48 34.18 4.60
CA GLN A 129 -14.77 34.79 3.47
C GLN A 129 -15.51 35.97 2.85
N GLN A 130 -16.86 35.99 2.85
CA GLN A 130 -17.61 37.15 2.39
C GLN A 130 -17.48 38.37 3.31
N GLN A 131 -17.25 38.17 4.62
CA GLN A 131 -16.95 39.25 5.56
C GLN A 131 -15.55 39.84 5.34
N GLN A 132 -14.64 39.11 4.70
CA GLN A 132 -13.37 39.63 4.22
C GLN A 132 -13.61 40.38 2.91
N LYS A 133 -13.87 41.68 3.02
CA LYS A 133 -13.85 42.63 1.89
C LYS A 133 -12.57 42.38 1.06
N PRO A 134 -12.65 42.02 -0.23
CA PRO A 134 -11.46 41.82 -1.04
C PRO A 134 -10.76 43.16 -1.24
N GLY A 135 -9.63 43.35 -0.57
CA GLY A 135 -8.69 44.40 -0.88
C GLY A 135 -7.99 44.09 -2.20
N ILE A 136 -8.40 44.81 -3.24
CA ILE A 136 -7.66 45.15 -4.47
C ILE A 136 -7.42 43.99 -5.46
N PRO A 137 -7.87 44.12 -6.73
CA PRO A 137 -7.48 43.20 -7.79
C PRO A 137 -6.00 43.39 -8.14
N ASN A 138 -5.20 42.33 -8.00
CA ASN A 138 -3.88 42.28 -8.62
C ASN A 138 -4.05 42.44 -10.13
N THR A 139 -3.51 43.53 -10.64
CA THR A 139 -3.40 43.80 -12.07
C THR A 139 -2.47 42.75 -12.67
N SER A 140 -3.04 41.77 -13.37
CA SER A 140 -2.26 40.90 -14.24
C SER A 140 -1.66 41.75 -15.36
N ALA A 141 -0.40 42.13 -15.19
CA ALA A 141 0.39 42.75 -16.25
C ALA A 141 0.44 41.79 -17.44
N ARG A 142 -0.19 42.19 -18.54
CA ARG A 142 -0.08 41.54 -19.85
C ARG A 142 1.39 41.61 -20.29
N ARG A 143 2.13 40.52 -20.11
CA ARG A 143 3.44 40.36 -20.73
C ARG A 143 3.25 40.28 -22.25
N LEU A 144 3.93 41.15 -22.98
CA LEU A 144 4.12 40.98 -24.42
C LEU A 144 4.89 39.67 -24.69
N PRO A 145 4.60 38.94 -25.78
CA PRO A 145 5.40 37.79 -26.16
C PRO A 145 6.81 38.28 -26.56
N LEU A 146 7.81 37.94 -25.73
CA LEU A 146 9.21 37.99 -26.15
C LEU A 146 9.49 36.80 -27.10
N PRO A 147 10.47 36.96 -28.01
CA PRO A 147 10.85 35.91 -28.96
C PRO A 147 11.25 34.63 -28.21
N THR A 148 10.73 33.52 -28.72
CA THR A 148 10.94 32.17 -28.22
C THR A 148 12.42 31.81 -28.30
N VAL A 149 13.12 31.87 -27.17
CA VAL A 149 14.36 31.12 -26.97
C VAL A 149 13.95 29.66 -26.86
N PRO A 150 14.60 28.70 -27.55
CA PRO A 150 14.23 27.29 -27.46
C PRO A 150 14.33 26.84 -26.01
N THR A 151 13.17 26.56 -25.41
CA THR A 151 13.05 25.91 -24.12
C THR A 151 13.69 24.54 -24.26
N GLN A 152 14.89 24.36 -23.70
CA GLN A 152 15.37 23.02 -23.38
C GLN A 152 14.27 22.38 -22.53
N THR A 153 13.75 21.25 -23.01
CA THR A 153 12.84 20.40 -22.27
C THR A 153 13.56 19.99 -20.98
N ALA A 154 13.30 20.71 -19.89
CA ALA A 154 13.68 20.27 -18.57
C ALA A 154 12.82 19.04 -18.27
N GLU A 155 13.47 17.89 -18.26
CA GLU A 155 12.91 16.63 -17.76
C GLU A 155 12.34 16.90 -16.36
N PRO A 156 11.09 16.49 -16.06
CA PRO A 156 10.52 16.69 -14.73
C PRO A 156 11.47 16.05 -13.70
N PRO A 157 11.73 16.69 -12.55
CA PRO A 157 12.60 16.11 -11.54
C PRO A 157 11.98 14.78 -11.12
N ALA A 158 12.59 13.68 -11.56
CA ALA A 158 12.13 12.36 -11.22
C ALA A 158 12.38 12.17 -9.72
N ILE A 159 11.30 12.13 -8.94
CA ILE A 159 11.37 11.84 -7.51
C ILE A 159 11.39 10.32 -7.37
N TYR A 160 12.51 9.78 -6.93
CA TYR A 160 12.72 8.36 -6.71
C TYR A 160 12.57 8.04 -5.23
N THR A 161 11.86 6.94 -4.92
CA THR A 161 11.91 6.34 -3.58
C THR A 161 13.08 5.36 -3.56
N VAL A 162 14.02 5.59 -2.64
CA VAL A 162 15.25 4.80 -2.50
C VAL A 162 15.30 4.26 -1.07
N GLU A 163 16.01 3.15 -0.86
CA GLU A 163 16.31 2.67 0.48
C GLU A 163 17.01 3.75 1.32
N THR A 164 16.59 3.88 2.56
CA THR A 164 17.10 4.91 3.46
C THR A 164 18.57 4.62 3.78
N PRO A 165 19.51 5.53 3.46
CA PRO A 165 20.92 5.33 3.81
C PRO A 165 21.10 5.17 5.32
N PRO A 166 21.97 4.26 5.79
CA PRO A 166 22.11 3.95 7.22
C PRO A 166 22.59 5.17 8.03
N MET A 167 23.47 5.99 7.45
CA MET A 167 23.95 7.22 8.10
C MET A 167 22.82 8.24 8.26
N LEU A 168 21.96 8.40 7.25
CA LEU A 168 20.78 9.28 7.33
C LEU A 168 19.84 8.84 8.45
N ALA A 169 19.57 7.53 8.53
CA ALA A 169 18.69 6.99 9.57
C ALA A 169 19.27 7.28 10.98
N ARG A 170 20.57 7.09 11.18
CA ARG A 170 21.22 7.35 12.48
C ARG A 170 21.17 8.84 12.87
N THR A 171 21.50 9.74 11.94
CA THR A 171 21.53 11.18 12.22
C THR A 171 20.15 11.72 12.56
N LEU A 172 19.14 11.36 11.76
CA LEU A 172 17.76 11.79 12.01
C LEU A 172 17.20 11.19 13.31
N ALA A 173 17.49 9.92 13.59
CA ALA A 173 17.05 9.30 14.84
C ALA A 173 17.64 9.99 16.07
N ALA A 174 18.93 10.34 16.03
CA ALA A 174 19.59 11.08 17.11
C ALA A 174 18.96 12.47 17.30
N GLN A 175 18.63 13.17 16.22
CA GLN A 175 17.97 14.47 16.29
C GLN A 175 16.56 14.38 16.88
N ILE A 176 15.74 13.41 16.44
CA ILE A 176 14.40 13.18 16.99
C ILE A 176 14.48 12.80 18.46
N ALA A 177 15.41 11.91 18.84
CA ALA A 177 15.61 11.52 20.22
C ALA A 177 16.01 12.71 21.11
N ALA A 178 16.87 13.61 20.61
CA ALA A 178 17.25 14.83 21.32
C ALA A 178 16.09 15.82 21.44
N ALA A 179 15.32 16.04 20.36
CA ALA A 179 14.19 16.97 20.33
C ALA A 179 13.03 16.53 21.24
N HIS A 180 12.75 15.22 21.30
CA HIS A 180 11.63 14.66 22.07
C HIS A 180 12.05 14.01 23.40
N GLY A 181 13.33 14.15 23.80
CA GLY A 181 13.83 13.65 25.09
C GLY A 181 13.81 12.12 25.24
N ILE A 182 13.95 11.38 24.14
CA ILE A 182 13.86 9.92 24.12
C ILE A 182 15.24 9.31 24.47
N LYS A 183 15.35 8.68 25.63
CA LYS A 183 16.65 8.18 26.16
C LYS A 183 17.15 6.87 25.55
N SER A 184 16.24 6.00 25.11
CA SER A 184 16.58 4.67 24.57
C SER A 184 15.53 4.24 23.54
N ALA A 185 15.66 4.71 22.31
CA ALA A 185 14.82 4.31 21.21
C ALA A 185 15.46 3.17 20.39
N CYS A 186 14.66 2.17 20.06
CA CYS A 186 15.02 1.19 19.04
C CYS A 186 14.87 1.83 17.67
N LEU A 187 15.93 1.80 16.86
CA LEU A 187 15.92 2.36 15.51
C LEU A 187 15.51 1.30 14.49
N LEU A 188 14.46 1.59 13.72
CA LEU A 188 14.09 0.82 12.54
C LEU A 188 14.35 1.66 11.29
N ARG A 189 14.92 1.02 10.29
CA ARG A 189 15.18 1.57 8.96
C ARG A 189 14.42 0.74 7.95
N ASP A 190 13.46 1.35 7.26
CA ASP A 190 12.61 0.67 6.26
C ASP A 190 11.94 -0.62 6.79
N GLY A 191 11.72 -0.71 8.11
CA GLY A 191 11.13 -1.85 8.80
C GLY A 191 12.13 -2.87 9.36
N GLU A 192 13.42 -2.70 9.08
CA GLU A 192 14.50 -3.55 9.61
C GLU A 192 15.12 -2.91 10.87
N VAL A 193 15.37 -3.71 11.91
CA VAL A 193 16.03 -3.25 13.13
C VAL A 193 17.49 -2.94 12.82
N MET A 194 17.92 -1.70 13.08
CA MET A 194 19.32 -1.36 12.91
C MET A 194 20.16 -1.91 14.08
N PRO A 195 21.35 -2.48 13.80
CA PRO A 195 22.30 -2.82 14.84
C PRO A 195 22.81 -1.55 15.53
N ASP A 196 23.03 -1.66 16.83
CA ASP A 196 23.70 -0.63 17.63
C ASP A 196 25.18 -0.46 17.20
N GLU A 197 25.87 0.52 17.77
CA GLU A 197 27.30 0.75 17.50
C GLU A 197 28.18 -0.44 17.90
N ALA A 198 27.67 -1.38 18.71
CA ALA A 198 28.33 -2.62 19.09
C ALA A 198 27.97 -3.81 18.19
N GLY A 199 27.19 -3.60 17.12
CA GLY A 199 26.76 -4.65 16.19
C GLY A 199 25.69 -5.58 16.73
N LYS A 200 25.11 -5.29 17.90
CA LYS A 200 23.99 -6.05 18.47
C LYS A 200 22.67 -5.47 17.98
N THR A 201 21.74 -6.36 17.63
CA THR A 201 20.35 -6.01 17.38
C THR A 201 19.61 -5.93 18.71
N PRO A 202 19.26 -4.73 19.21
CA PRO A 202 18.48 -4.61 20.45
C PRO A 202 17.09 -5.21 20.27
N ALA A 203 16.54 -5.81 21.33
CA ALA A 203 15.14 -6.24 21.34
C ALA A 203 14.24 -5.00 21.39
N CYS A 204 13.58 -4.69 20.27
CA CYS A 204 12.69 -3.55 20.18
C CYS A 204 11.35 -3.86 20.85
N ASN A 205 11.04 -3.14 21.93
CA ASN A 205 9.68 -3.07 22.46
C ASN A 205 8.91 -1.96 21.74
N ASP A 206 7.61 -2.15 21.53
CA ASP A 206 6.77 -1.17 20.81
C ASP A 206 6.72 0.21 21.47
N ALA A 207 7.03 0.32 22.77
CA ALA A 207 6.92 1.55 23.54
C ALA A 207 8.00 2.61 23.23
N ASN A 208 9.17 2.21 22.73
CA ASN A 208 10.31 3.11 22.52
C ASN A 208 10.95 2.82 21.15
N ARG A 209 10.23 3.18 20.08
CA ARG A 209 10.63 2.91 18.70
C ARG A 209 10.66 4.19 17.87
N ILE A 210 11.73 4.38 17.11
CA ILE A 210 11.84 5.37 16.04
C ILE A 210 12.00 4.61 14.73
N HIS A 211 11.10 4.82 13.79
CA HIS A 211 11.10 4.17 12.49
C HIS A 211 11.25 5.20 11.38
N ILE A 212 12.33 5.10 10.62
CA ILE A 212 12.66 5.99 9.51
C ILE A 212 12.44 5.24 8.20
N HIS A 213 11.69 5.84 7.29
CA HIS A 213 11.25 5.19 6.05
C HIS A 213 10.86 6.19 4.96
N ASP A 214 10.54 5.68 3.76
CA ASP A 214 10.06 6.44 2.60
C ASP A 214 11.00 7.60 2.23
N TYR A 215 12.30 7.31 2.11
CA TYR A 215 13.26 8.30 1.61
C TYR A 215 13.03 8.57 0.13
N ARG A 216 12.74 9.83 -0.19
CA ARG A 216 12.45 10.32 -1.54
C ARG A 216 13.51 11.33 -1.94
N THR A 217 14.20 11.06 -3.04
CA THR A 217 15.27 11.92 -3.55
C THR A 217 15.14 12.14 -5.05
N ASP A 218 15.62 13.29 -5.51
CA ASP A 218 15.78 13.63 -6.93
C ASP A 218 17.16 13.23 -7.48
N GLY A 219 17.97 12.52 -6.69
CA GLY A 219 19.34 12.13 -7.03
C GLY A 219 20.39 13.24 -6.81
N SER A 220 19.97 14.45 -6.38
CA SER A 220 20.89 15.57 -6.13
C SER A 220 21.60 15.51 -4.77
N GLY A 221 21.30 14.48 -3.96
CA GLY A 221 21.71 14.42 -2.55
C GLY A 221 20.78 15.18 -1.61
N ARG A 222 19.66 15.72 -2.11
CA ARG A 222 18.56 16.26 -1.31
C ARG A 222 17.35 15.34 -1.37
N GLY A 223 16.54 15.36 -0.33
CA GLY A 223 15.33 14.56 -0.30
C GLY A 223 14.42 14.84 0.89
N GLU A 224 13.31 14.11 0.92
CA GLU A 224 12.40 14.04 2.06
C GLU A 224 12.44 12.65 2.64
N VAL A 225 12.37 12.55 3.96
CA VAL A 225 12.29 11.27 4.67
C VAL A 225 11.15 11.33 5.69
N ALA A 226 10.41 10.25 5.80
CA ALA A 226 9.38 10.11 6.82
C ALA A 226 9.97 9.44 8.07
N ALA A 227 9.56 9.91 9.24
CA ALA A 227 9.87 9.25 10.49
C ALA A 227 8.61 9.12 11.35
N THR A 228 8.47 7.98 12.01
CA THR A 228 7.46 7.73 13.03
C THR A 228 8.15 7.43 14.35
N TRP A 229 7.63 7.97 15.45
CA TRP A 229 8.17 7.71 16.79
C TRP A 229 7.04 7.59 17.81
N GLN A 230 7.34 7.01 18.96
CA GLN A 230 6.40 6.90 20.08
C GLN A 230 6.73 7.96 21.13
N GLU A 231 5.76 8.78 21.49
CA GLU A 231 5.87 9.79 22.54
C GLU A 231 4.66 9.68 23.47
N GLY A 232 4.89 9.37 24.75
CA GLY A 232 3.82 9.22 25.74
C GLY A 232 2.78 8.14 25.39
N GLY A 233 3.18 7.09 24.67
CA GLY A 233 2.28 6.01 24.21
C GLY A 233 1.40 6.38 23.01
N LYS A 234 1.68 7.51 22.35
CA LYS A 234 1.05 7.91 21.09
C LYS A 234 2.07 7.86 19.96
N GLU A 235 1.64 7.33 18.83
CA GLU A 235 2.42 7.39 17.59
C GLU A 235 2.39 8.80 17.02
N GLN A 236 3.58 9.35 16.81
CA GLN A 236 3.82 10.60 16.13
C GLN A 236 4.45 10.31 14.77
N HIS A 237 4.19 11.20 13.82
CA HIS A 237 4.75 11.10 12.48
C HIS A 237 5.24 12.48 12.02
N GLY A 238 6.36 12.50 11.31
CA GLY A 238 7.00 13.71 10.82
C GLY A 238 7.63 13.48 9.46
N ARG A 239 7.68 14.54 8.65
CA ARG A 239 8.46 14.57 7.40
C ARG A 239 9.57 15.59 7.54
N TYR A 240 10.77 15.17 7.21
CA TYR A 240 11.98 15.96 7.33
C TYR A 240 12.64 16.12 5.98
N ARG A 241 13.04 17.35 5.64
CA ARG A 241 13.89 17.59 4.49
C ARG A 241 15.33 17.33 4.89
N VAL A 242 16.07 16.64 4.04
CA VAL A 242 17.43 16.23 4.33
C VAL A 242 18.34 16.53 3.15
N GLN A 243 19.57 16.90 3.45
CA GLN A 243 20.61 17.19 2.48
C GLN A 243 21.88 16.46 2.86
N ARG A 244 22.51 15.84 1.87
CA ARG A 244 23.81 15.21 1.99
C ARG A 244 24.91 16.23 1.73
N GLU A 245 25.79 16.43 2.70
CA GLU A 245 27.03 17.21 2.57
C GLU A 245 28.22 16.25 2.68
N GLY A 246 28.83 15.89 1.55
CA GLY A 246 29.92 14.90 1.55
C GLY A 246 29.43 13.53 2.03
N HIS A 247 29.94 13.06 3.17
CA HIS A 247 29.50 11.80 3.80
C HIS A 247 28.45 11.99 4.91
N ASP A 248 28.18 13.25 5.27
CA ASP A 248 27.29 13.62 6.35
C ASP A 248 25.90 13.97 5.85
N TRP A 249 24.90 13.82 6.71
CA TRP A 249 23.51 14.16 6.44
C TRP A 249 23.05 15.24 7.40
N GLN A 250 22.52 16.32 6.85
CA GLN A 250 21.93 17.42 7.59
C GLN A 250 20.42 17.44 7.37
N VAL A 251 19.69 17.74 8.44
CA VAL A 251 18.24 17.91 8.41
C VAL A 251 17.96 19.39 8.27
N LEU A 252 17.26 19.75 7.21
CA LEU A 252 16.84 21.10 6.90
C LEU A 252 15.51 21.35 7.62
N GLU A 253 15.43 22.41 8.42
CA GLU A 253 14.18 22.90 9.03
C GLU A 253 13.19 23.44 7.98
#